data_AF-A0A0P1GDR7-F1
#
_entry.id   AF-A0A0P1GDR7-F1
#
_cell.length_a   1.000
_cell.length_b   1.000
_cell.length_c   1.000
_cell.angle_alpha   90.00
_cell.angle_beta   90.00
_cell.angle_gamma   90.00
#
_symmetry.space_group_name_H-M   'P 1'
#
loop_
_entity.id
_entity.type
_entity.pdbx_description
1 polymer ?
#
loop_
_entity_poly.entity_id
_entity_poly.type
_entity_poly.pdbx_seq_one_letter_code
_entity_poly.pdbx_strand_id
1 'polypeptide(L)'
;MSTELIVILDDRTPPSASVRAALGEVRFSDILRRRRTMRAELTDLAQDAGAEAVVHLSDDEQRDALVARIRDAGEGVLYLRLPLCLPPTQAEPLRVLIQKARYALGTMLASQLRDDEAAAVLTGPDAIAVLTAPTPEARRAILLGMRDAQASITDHAQFIDIRQSRGLMYYLSGATELRQFNAAHLDGTVFHKQSADVAKMRAEHGYFHVAPPELKRFLLPTFGFWEKGDQAGYQMEHLAIPDAALQWVHHAFTPADFDALLAQMFDFLGTRPAAQPAPDMARAQILDKLTTRMERFLTLPQGQSLNALLAASGPQGDLPQMMARAVPLIGRALQRTQHLPQVFSHGDPCFSNVLYDRRIGLMRLIDPRGAVAFDDALMHPLYDLAKISHSVLGGYDFVNNGLHRACLDRDLKLRLDWTTQGPPDWAGSAFRAHVDKVGYDIKDVRAIELSLFLSMLPLHSDHPDKLLGFALIAGRILEDLE
;
A
#
# COMPACT_ATOMS: atom_id res chain seq x y z
N MET A 1 40.60 -9.11 -16.87
CA MET A 1 40.01 -9.78 -15.69
C MET A 1 38.66 -9.11 -15.45
N SER A 2 37.60 -9.87 -15.19
CA SER A 2 36.31 -9.25 -14.83
C SER A 2 36.43 -8.71 -13.41
N THR A 3 36.30 -7.41 -13.22
CA THR A 3 36.25 -6.80 -11.89
C THR A 3 35.03 -7.33 -11.14
N GLU A 4 35.21 -7.78 -9.91
CA GLU A 4 34.11 -8.22 -9.05
C GLU A 4 33.37 -6.99 -8.52
N LEU A 5 32.03 -7.03 -8.49
CA LEU A 5 31.20 -5.95 -7.96
C LEU A 5 30.37 -6.46 -6.79
N ILE A 6 30.59 -5.86 -5.62
CA ILE A 6 29.78 -6.09 -4.42
C ILE A 6 28.85 -4.90 -4.23
N VAL A 7 27.55 -5.15 -4.10
CA VAL A 7 26.57 -4.11 -3.79
C VAL A 7 26.35 -4.05 -2.29
N ILE A 8 26.50 -2.86 -1.71
CA ILE A 8 26.28 -2.59 -0.28
C ILE A 8 24.98 -1.81 -0.14
N LEU A 9 23.97 -2.43 0.45
CA LEU A 9 22.74 -1.78 0.91
C LEU A 9 23.01 -1.22 2.31
N ASP A 10 23.33 0.07 2.40
CA ASP A 10 23.70 0.72 3.65
C ASP A 10 22.45 1.32 4.32
N ASP A 11 21.94 0.62 5.33
CA ASP A 11 20.75 0.99 6.09
C ASP A 11 21.07 1.40 7.52
N ARG A 12 22.28 1.91 7.77
CA ARG A 12 22.69 2.35 9.12
C ARG A 12 22.16 3.73 9.48
N THR A 13 21.84 4.55 8.48
CA THR A 13 21.22 5.86 8.71
C THR A 13 19.81 5.67 9.25
N PRO A 14 19.52 6.10 10.49
CA PRO A 14 18.19 5.92 11.05
C PRO A 14 17.18 6.79 10.28
N PRO A 15 15.91 6.35 10.19
CA PRO A 15 14.85 7.19 9.66
C PRO A 15 14.76 8.53 10.39
N SER A 16 14.33 9.57 9.70
CA SER A 16 14.11 10.87 10.33
C SER A 16 12.83 10.85 11.19
N ALA A 17 12.64 11.87 12.03
CA ALA A 17 11.40 12.04 12.79
C ALA A 17 10.16 12.15 11.87
N SER A 18 10.32 12.72 10.67
CA SER A 18 9.21 12.84 9.71
C SER A 18 8.85 11.51 9.07
N VAL A 19 9.84 10.64 8.79
CA VAL A 19 9.59 9.26 8.32
C VAL A 19 8.93 8.44 9.42
N ARG A 20 9.41 8.52 10.66
CA ARG A 20 8.78 7.83 11.80
C ARG A 20 7.36 8.31 12.08
N ALA A 21 7.10 9.60 11.93
CA ALA A 21 5.74 10.12 12.02
C ALA A 21 4.84 9.57 10.90
N ALA A 22 5.38 9.33 9.71
CA ALA A 22 4.63 8.80 8.57
C ALA A 22 4.43 7.29 8.61
N LEU A 23 5.42 6.49 9.01
CA LEU A 23 5.41 5.03 8.89
C LEU A 23 5.64 4.27 10.21
N GLY A 24 5.80 4.97 11.33
CA GLY A 24 6.15 4.34 12.60
C GLY A 24 7.64 4.00 12.71
N GLU A 25 7.98 3.14 13.67
CA GLU A 25 9.34 2.63 13.84
C GLU A 25 9.65 1.58 12.76
N VAL A 26 10.23 2.03 11.64
CA VAL A 26 10.56 1.18 10.48
C VAL A 26 11.97 1.51 9.98
N ARG A 27 12.77 0.52 9.55
CA ARG A 27 14.07 0.76 8.89
C ARG A 27 13.85 1.05 7.40
N PHE A 28 14.76 1.73 6.70
CA PHE A 28 14.55 1.99 5.27
C PHE A 28 14.51 0.68 4.46
N SER A 29 15.26 -0.34 4.89
CA SER A 29 15.22 -1.70 4.31
C SER A 29 13.82 -2.31 4.27
N ASP A 30 13.00 -1.98 5.27
CA ASP A 30 11.73 -2.64 5.57
C ASP A 30 10.53 -1.84 5.06
N ILE A 31 10.76 -0.65 4.49
CA ILE A 31 9.71 0.12 3.81
C ILE A 31 9.15 -0.74 2.68
N LEU A 32 7.82 -0.90 2.70
CA LEU A 32 7.11 -1.74 1.76
C LEU A 32 6.71 -0.92 0.55
N ARG A 33 7.08 -1.41 -0.63
CA ARG A 33 6.74 -0.81 -1.92
C ARG A 33 6.37 -1.92 -2.90
N ARG A 34 5.19 -1.84 -3.52
CA ARG A 34 4.70 -2.87 -4.48
C ARG A 34 4.79 -4.29 -3.90
N ARG A 35 4.39 -4.47 -2.63
CA ARG A 35 4.41 -5.77 -1.90
C ARG A 35 5.80 -6.35 -1.65
N ARG A 36 6.87 -5.59 -1.86
CA ARG A 36 8.24 -5.99 -1.59
C ARG A 36 8.90 -4.99 -0.66
N THR A 37 9.72 -5.47 0.26
CA THR A 37 10.56 -4.56 1.04
C THR A 37 11.62 -3.96 0.13
N MET A 38 12.04 -2.72 0.41
CA MET A 38 13.11 -2.05 -0.35
C MET A 38 14.35 -2.95 -0.45
N ARG A 39 14.73 -3.62 0.64
CA ARG A 39 15.84 -4.58 0.64
C ARG A 39 15.62 -5.71 -0.35
N ALA A 40 14.45 -6.35 -0.35
CA ALA A 40 14.17 -7.46 -1.26
C ALA A 40 14.18 -6.99 -2.72
N GLU A 41 13.61 -5.81 -3.01
CA GLU A 41 13.61 -5.23 -4.35
C GLU A 41 15.04 -4.96 -4.87
N LEU A 42 15.86 -4.27 -4.06
CA LEU A 42 17.23 -3.93 -4.45
C LEU A 42 18.16 -5.14 -4.51
N THR A 43 17.95 -6.14 -3.65
CA THR A 43 18.74 -7.38 -3.66
C THR A 43 18.54 -8.15 -4.96
N ASP A 44 17.30 -8.44 -5.33
CA ASP A 44 17.00 -9.15 -6.57
C ASP A 44 17.51 -8.38 -7.79
N LEU A 45 17.28 -7.07 -7.83
CA LEU A 45 17.73 -6.23 -8.95
C LEU A 45 19.24 -6.26 -9.10
N ALA A 46 19.98 -6.19 -7.99
CA ALA A 46 21.43 -6.27 -8.00
C ALA A 46 21.94 -7.63 -8.48
N GLN A 47 21.32 -8.72 -8.02
CA GLN A 47 21.64 -10.09 -8.44
C GLN A 47 21.35 -10.29 -9.95
N ASP A 48 20.19 -9.85 -10.43
CA ASP A 48 19.79 -9.91 -11.85
C ASP A 48 20.66 -9.02 -12.75
N ALA A 49 21.23 -7.95 -12.20
CA ALA A 49 22.21 -7.10 -12.86
C ALA A 49 23.63 -7.69 -12.85
N GLY A 50 23.82 -8.84 -12.20
CA GLY A 50 25.07 -9.60 -12.13
C GLY A 50 26.06 -9.08 -11.09
N ALA A 51 25.59 -8.55 -9.95
CA ALA A 51 26.44 -8.32 -8.79
C ALA A 51 26.87 -9.67 -8.19
N GLU A 52 28.13 -9.77 -7.76
CA GLU A 52 28.69 -11.01 -7.21
C GLU A 52 28.11 -11.32 -5.82
N ALA A 53 27.90 -10.26 -5.03
CA ALA A 53 27.26 -10.34 -3.74
C ALA A 53 26.48 -9.07 -3.43
N VAL A 54 25.44 -9.21 -2.61
CA VAL A 54 24.70 -8.11 -2.02
C VAL A 54 24.84 -8.20 -0.50
N VAL A 55 25.37 -7.15 0.11
CA VAL A 55 25.56 -7.05 1.57
C VAL A 55 24.60 -6.00 2.10
N HIS A 56 23.80 -6.37 3.10
CA HIS A 56 22.97 -5.42 3.83
C HIS A 56 23.67 -5.05 5.13
N LEU A 57 23.84 -3.75 5.38
CA LEU A 57 24.41 -3.21 6.62
C LEU A 57 23.32 -2.54 7.45
N SER A 58 22.97 -3.15 8.57
CA SER A 58 22.01 -2.61 9.54
C SER A 58 22.65 -2.00 10.79
N ASP A 59 23.89 -2.36 11.08
CA ASP A 59 24.56 -2.05 12.34
C ASP A 59 26.09 -2.01 12.18
N ASP A 60 26.74 -1.64 13.28
CA ASP A 60 28.18 -1.43 13.37
C ASP A 60 28.98 -2.74 13.35
N GLU A 61 28.42 -3.84 13.85
CA GLU A 61 29.07 -5.16 13.82
C GLU A 61 29.19 -5.67 12.38
N GLN A 62 28.11 -5.55 11.60
CA GLN A 62 28.11 -5.88 10.19
C GLN A 62 29.04 -4.98 9.38
N ARG A 63 29.12 -3.68 9.72
CA ARG A 63 30.11 -2.76 9.13
C ARG A 63 31.52 -3.29 9.39
N ASP A 64 31.87 -3.60 10.63
CA ASP A 64 33.24 -4.01 10.99
C ASP A 64 33.63 -5.32 10.31
N ALA A 65 32.70 -6.28 10.25
CA ALA A 65 32.90 -7.52 9.51
C ALA A 65 33.11 -7.27 8.00
N LEU A 66 32.34 -6.36 7.40
CA LEU A 66 32.54 -6.00 5.99
C LEU A 66 33.87 -5.27 5.77
N VAL A 67 34.25 -4.33 6.64
CA VAL A 67 35.52 -3.60 6.56
C VAL A 67 36.71 -4.55 6.65
N ALA A 68 36.67 -5.55 7.53
CA ALA A 68 37.70 -6.59 7.58
C ALA A 68 37.80 -7.34 6.25
N ARG A 69 36.66 -7.77 5.69
CA ARG A 69 36.61 -8.42 4.36
C ARG A 69 37.14 -7.53 3.23
N ILE A 70 36.87 -6.22 3.26
CA ILE A 70 37.38 -5.29 2.24
C ILE A 70 38.91 -5.16 2.35
N ARG A 71 39.47 -5.18 3.57
CA ARG A 71 40.94 -5.14 3.77
C ARG A 71 41.64 -6.39 3.28
N ASP A 72 40.98 -7.55 3.43
CA ASP A 72 41.50 -8.84 2.98
C ASP A 72 41.25 -9.08 1.48
N ALA A 73 40.35 -8.31 0.86
CA ALA A 73 40.10 -8.35 -0.58
C ALA A 73 41.30 -7.76 -1.35
N GLY A 74 41.75 -8.48 -2.37
CA GLY A 74 42.83 -8.03 -3.26
C GLY A 74 42.39 -6.90 -4.20
N GLU A 75 43.32 -6.44 -5.05
CA GLU A 75 43.00 -5.51 -6.14
C GLU A 75 42.02 -6.16 -7.14
N GLY A 76 41.04 -5.40 -7.62
CA GLY A 76 40.05 -5.89 -8.60
C GLY A 76 38.62 -6.11 -8.08
N VAL A 77 38.32 -5.68 -6.85
CA VAL A 77 36.96 -5.63 -6.30
C VAL A 77 36.48 -4.18 -6.19
N LEU A 78 35.27 -3.92 -6.68
CA LEU A 78 34.57 -2.65 -6.54
C LEU A 78 33.32 -2.78 -5.68
N TYR A 79 32.97 -1.70 -5.01
CA TYR A 79 31.86 -1.65 -4.07
C TYR A 79 30.85 -0.59 -4.50
N LEU A 80 29.66 -0.99 -4.94
CA LEU A 80 28.57 -0.03 -5.15
C LEU A 80 27.81 0.13 -3.83
N ARG A 81 28.03 1.27 -3.15
CA ARG A 81 27.29 1.64 -1.95
C ARG A 81 26.00 2.36 -2.31
N LEU A 82 24.89 1.83 -1.84
CA LEU A 82 23.54 2.39 -1.95
C LEU A 82 23.02 2.71 -0.53
N PRO A 83 23.07 3.99 -0.09
CA PRO A 83 22.43 4.41 1.15
C PRO A 83 20.92 4.26 1.02
N LEU A 84 20.27 3.50 1.90
CA LEU A 84 18.82 3.23 1.78
C LEU A 84 17.94 4.44 2.11
N CYS A 85 18.50 5.48 2.71
CA CYS A 85 17.86 6.80 2.82
C CYS A 85 17.80 7.55 1.47
N LEU A 86 18.55 7.08 0.46
CA LEU A 86 18.57 7.58 -0.92
C LEU A 86 18.19 6.45 -1.89
N PRO A 87 16.97 5.90 -1.87
CA PRO A 87 16.60 4.85 -2.78
C PRO A 87 16.45 5.36 -4.22
N PRO A 88 16.65 4.50 -5.22
CA PRO A 88 16.39 4.82 -6.62
C PRO A 88 14.88 4.78 -6.91
N THR A 89 14.42 5.69 -7.76
CA THR A 89 13.01 5.73 -8.17
C THR A 89 12.78 4.91 -9.44
N GLN A 90 13.83 4.64 -10.22
CA GLN A 90 13.76 3.87 -11.46
C GLN A 90 14.62 2.59 -11.42
N ALA A 91 13.99 1.43 -11.65
CA ALA A 91 14.65 0.13 -11.61
C ALA A 91 15.62 -0.09 -12.78
N GLU A 92 15.20 0.18 -14.02
CA GLU A 92 16.04 -0.10 -15.20
C GLU A 92 17.33 0.74 -15.24
N PRO A 93 17.30 2.06 -14.97
CA PRO A 93 18.55 2.82 -14.89
C PRO A 93 19.47 2.38 -13.74
N LEU A 94 18.91 1.92 -12.61
CA LEU A 94 19.73 1.31 -11.54
C LEU A 94 20.40 0.02 -12.04
N ARG A 95 19.67 -0.83 -12.76
CA ARG A 95 20.23 -2.05 -13.36
C ARG A 95 21.39 -1.72 -14.30
N VAL A 96 21.23 -0.71 -15.15
CA VAL A 96 22.29 -0.23 -16.04
C VAL A 96 23.48 0.32 -15.25
N LEU A 97 23.24 1.05 -14.16
CA LEU A 97 24.30 1.53 -13.27
C LEU A 97 25.11 0.36 -12.71
N ILE A 98 24.46 -0.68 -12.19
CA ILE A 98 25.12 -1.88 -11.63
C ILE A 98 25.93 -2.62 -12.71
N GLN A 99 25.36 -2.79 -13.90
CA GLN A 99 26.06 -3.41 -15.03
C GLN A 99 27.29 -2.61 -15.46
N LYS A 100 27.25 -1.28 -15.40
CA LYS A 100 28.37 -0.40 -15.76
C LYS A 100 29.41 -0.26 -14.65
N ALA A 101 28.98 -0.34 -13.38
CA ALA A 101 29.84 -0.12 -12.22
C ALA A 101 31.06 -1.06 -12.18
N ARG A 102 30.93 -2.29 -12.68
CA ARG A 102 32.06 -3.25 -12.80
C ARG A 102 33.19 -2.78 -13.72
N TYR A 103 32.92 -1.83 -14.60
CA TYR A 103 33.90 -1.27 -15.54
C TYR A 103 34.44 0.09 -15.08
N ALA A 104 34.09 0.54 -13.87
CA ALA A 104 34.63 1.76 -13.33
C ALA A 104 36.15 1.64 -13.16
N LEU A 105 36.88 2.67 -13.60
CA LEU A 105 38.34 2.73 -13.49
C LEU A 105 38.82 3.15 -12.09
N GLY A 106 37.89 3.50 -11.20
CA GLY A 106 38.15 3.96 -9.85
C GLY A 106 36.84 4.38 -9.18
N THR A 107 36.95 5.10 -8.07
CA THR A 107 35.80 5.66 -7.36
C THR A 107 35.00 6.61 -8.27
N MET A 108 33.68 6.67 -8.04
CA MET A 108 32.78 7.59 -8.74
C MET A 108 31.48 7.75 -7.95
N LEU A 109 30.97 8.98 -7.90
CA LEU A 109 29.62 9.24 -7.40
C LEU A 109 28.60 8.86 -8.47
N ALA A 110 27.62 8.04 -8.06
CA ALA A 110 26.50 7.60 -8.89
C ALA A 110 25.24 8.48 -8.70
N SER A 111 25.29 9.43 -7.77
CA SER A 111 24.21 10.36 -7.46
C SER A 111 24.79 11.71 -7.01
N GLN A 112 23.93 12.74 -6.99
CA GLN A 112 24.29 14.00 -6.32
C GLN A 112 24.39 13.80 -4.81
N LEU A 113 25.34 14.49 -4.18
CA LEU A 113 25.43 14.53 -2.72
C LEU A 113 24.19 15.22 -2.12
N ARG A 114 23.45 14.47 -1.29
CA ARG A 114 22.25 14.90 -0.58
C ARG A 114 22.55 14.91 0.92
N ASP A 115 22.77 16.09 1.47
CA ASP A 115 23.32 16.27 2.81
C ASP A 115 24.58 15.42 3.01
N ASP A 116 24.57 14.43 3.88
CA ASP A 116 25.70 13.58 4.23
C ASP A 116 25.81 12.27 3.44
N GLU A 117 25.01 12.10 2.39
CA GLU A 117 24.92 10.82 1.67
C GLU A 117 24.94 10.95 0.14
N ALA A 118 25.49 9.92 -0.50
CA ALA A 118 25.45 9.72 -1.95
C ALA A 118 25.61 8.22 -2.28
N ALA A 119 24.90 7.74 -3.29
CA ALA A 119 25.24 6.49 -3.95
C ALA A 119 26.57 6.63 -4.69
N ALA A 120 27.46 5.65 -4.56
CA ALA A 120 28.81 5.69 -5.11
C ALA A 120 29.36 4.30 -5.43
N VAL A 121 30.13 4.20 -6.52
CA VAL A 121 31.02 3.07 -6.77
C VAL A 121 32.37 3.42 -6.16
N LEU A 122 32.91 2.54 -5.32
CA LEU A 122 34.04 2.80 -4.45
C LEU A 122 35.12 1.74 -4.66
N THR A 123 36.38 2.17 -4.65
CA THR A 123 37.51 1.25 -4.44
C THR A 123 37.54 0.75 -2.99
N GLY A 124 38.31 -0.29 -2.68
CA GLY A 124 38.44 -0.80 -1.31
C GLY A 124 38.81 0.27 -0.26
N PRO A 125 39.88 1.07 -0.46
CA PRO A 125 40.25 2.14 0.47
C PRO A 125 39.15 3.18 0.67
N ASP A 126 38.50 3.60 -0.41
CA ASP A 126 37.42 4.60 -0.39
C ASP A 126 36.16 4.05 0.27
N ALA A 127 35.83 2.78 0.05
CA ALA A 127 34.75 2.07 0.72
C ALA A 127 34.99 2.05 2.23
N ILE A 128 36.19 1.69 2.68
CA ILE A 128 36.55 1.71 4.10
C ILE A 128 36.41 3.12 4.67
N ALA A 129 36.93 4.15 3.99
CA ALA A 129 36.86 5.53 4.45
C ALA A 129 35.41 6.00 4.65
N VAL A 130 34.52 5.72 3.69
CA VAL A 130 33.10 6.09 3.79
C VAL A 130 32.38 5.27 4.86
N LEU A 131 32.63 3.96 4.94
CA LEU A 131 31.93 3.06 5.88
C LEU A 131 32.32 3.30 7.34
N THR A 132 33.56 3.74 7.59
CA THR A 132 34.12 3.98 8.94
C THR A 132 34.08 5.45 9.37
N ALA A 133 33.46 6.33 8.57
CA ALA A 133 33.30 7.73 8.92
C ALA A 133 32.55 7.88 10.27
N PRO A 134 33.13 8.58 11.26
CA PRO A 134 32.61 8.59 12.64
C PRO A 134 31.34 9.42 12.79
N THR A 135 31.10 10.38 11.89
CA THR A 135 29.91 11.24 11.90
C THR A 135 29.38 11.47 10.48
N PRO A 136 28.10 11.85 10.33
CA PRO A 136 27.54 12.33 9.07
C PRO A 136 28.38 13.43 8.39
N GLU A 137 28.90 14.38 9.16
CA GLU A 137 29.72 15.49 8.64
C GLU A 137 31.06 15.00 8.09
N ALA A 138 31.70 14.05 8.78
CA ALA A 138 32.93 13.42 8.30
C ALA A 138 32.69 12.65 7.01
N ARG A 139 31.58 11.89 6.93
CA ARG A 139 31.17 11.19 5.70
C ARG A 139 30.91 12.17 4.56
N ARG A 140 30.21 13.27 4.83
CA ARG A 140 29.97 14.34 3.85
C ARG A 140 31.28 14.91 3.31
N ALA A 141 32.24 15.19 4.18
CA ALA A 141 33.55 15.72 3.78
C ALA A 141 34.31 14.77 2.85
N ILE A 142 34.28 13.46 3.15
CA ILE A 142 34.88 12.42 2.30
C ILE A 142 34.21 12.40 0.92
N LEU A 143 32.86 12.35 0.87
CA LEU A 143 32.10 12.32 -0.38
C LEU A 143 32.28 13.61 -1.21
N LEU A 144 32.38 14.77 -0.55
CA LEU A 144 32.69 16.05 -1.20
C LEU A 144 34.08 16.02 -1.85
N GLY A 145 35.09 15.51 -1.14
CA GLY A 145 36.44 15.35 -1.68
C GLY A 145 36.45 14.45 -2.93
N MET A 146 35.69 13.36 -2.92
CA MET A 146 35.54 12.46 -4.07
C MET A 146 34.87 13.15 -5.26
N ARG A 147 33.81 13.94 -5.01
CA ARG A 147 33.10 14.71 -6.05
C ARG A 147 34.04 15.69 -6.75
N ASP A 148 34.88 16.39 -5.99
CA ASP A 148 35.74 17.43 -6.53
C ASP A 148 36.96 16.84 -7.27
N ALA A 149 37.33 15.59 -6.98
CA ALA A 149 38.45 14.89 -7.61
C ALA A 149 38.10 14.10 -8.89
N GLN A 150 36.82 13.79 -9.14
CA GLN A 150 36.41 12.84 -10.20
C GLN A 150 35.16 13.28 -10.97
N ALA A 151 34.94 12.69 -12.15
CA ALA A 151 33.75 12.93 -12.94
C ALA A 151 32.51 12.33 -12.27
N SER A 152 31.52 13.17 -11.94
CA SER A 152 30.19 12.71 -11.52
C SER A 152 29.47 12.04 -12.69
N ILE A 153 28.80 10.92 -12.43
CA ILE A 153 27.84 10.36 -13.39
C ILE A 153 26.55 11.21 -13.35
N THR A 154 25.89 11.35 -14.50
CA THR A 154 24.52 11.85 -14.56
C THR A 154 23.59 10.85 -13.88
N ASP A 155 22.92 11.27 -12.81
CA ASP A 155 21.99 10.42 -12.07
C ASP A 155 20.76 10.06 -12.91
N HIS A 156 20.85 8.92 -13.60
CA HIS A 156 19.74 8.34 -14.36
C HIS A 156 18.82 7.47 -13.50
N ALA A 157 19.31 6.97 -12.36
CA ALA A 157 18.52 6.17 -11.42
C ALA A 157 17.58 7.01 -10.54
N GLN A 158 17.78 8.34 -10.55
CA GLN A 158 17.00 9.34 -9.85
C GLN A 158 16.90 9.01 -8.36
N PHE A 159 18.04 9.02 -7.69
CA PHE A 159 18.10 8.80 -6.25
C PHE A 159 17.43 9.96 -5.52
N ILE A 160 16.47 9.63 -4.65
CA ILE A 160 15.66 10.61 -3.93
C ILE A 160 15.89 10.51 -2.44
N ASP A 161 15.97 11.65 -1.76
CA ASP A 161 16.09 11.67 -0.30
C ASP A 161 14.75 11.45 0.38
N ILE A 162 14.57 10.25 0.93
CA ILE A 162 13.34 9.85 1.62
C ILE A 162 13.36 10.17 3.12
N ARG A 163 14.40 10.84 3.64
CA ARG A 163 14.39 11.39 5.00
C ARG A 163 13.42 12.56 5.14
N GLN A 164 13.00 13.15 4.01
CA GLN A 164 12.02 14.22 3.95
C GLN A 164 10.66 13.66 3.53
N SER A 165 9.56 14.18 4.12
CA SER A 165 8.21 13.68 3.84
C SER A 165 7.86 13.69 2.35
N ARG A 166 8.22 14.75 1.62
CA ARG A 166 7.98 14.84 0.17
C ARG A 166 8.72 13.76 -0.62
N GLY A 167 9.99 13.50 -0.28
CA GLY A 167 10.78 12.48 -0.95
C GLY A 167 10.27 11.07 -0.65
N LEU A 168 9.90 10.82 0.61
CA LEU A 168 9.25 9.58 1.02
C LEU A 168 7.94 9.36 0.25
N MET A 169 7.05 10.34 0.21
CA MET A 169 5.77 10.22 -0.49
C MET A 169 5.97 10.03 -2.00
N TYR A 170 6.94 10.70 -2.63
CA TYR A 170 7.27 10.47 -4.03
C TYR A 170 7.77 9.03 -4.29
N TYR A 171 8.62 8.52 -3.40
CA TYR A 171 9.11 7.14 -3.48
C TYR A 171 7.98 6.11 -3.32
N LEU A 172 7.04 6.38 -2.41
CA LEU A 172 5.86 5.56 -2.13
C LEU A 172 4.74 5.72 -3.17
N SER A 173 4.59 6.87 -3.83
CA SER A 173 3.60 7.03 -4.90
C SER A 173 3.94 6.17 -6.12
N GLY A 174 5.22 5.82 -6.29
CA GLY A 174 5.62 4.77 -7.24
C GLY A 174 5.13 3.36 -6.86
N ALA A 175 4.64 3.15 -5.62
CA ALA A 175 4.21 1.86 -5.08
C ALA A 175 2.81 1.42 -5.48
N THR A 176 1.93 2.35 -5.84
CA THR A 176 0.57 2.01 -6.29
C THR A 176 0.69 1.10 -7.50
N GLU A 177 0.14 -0.12 -7.39
CA GLU A 177 0.23 -1.13 -8.45
C GLU A 177 -0.21 -0.51 -9.78
N LEU A 178 0.62 -0.71 -10.81
CA LEU A 178 0.47 -0.27 -12.20
C LEU A 178 -0.77 -0.86 -12.91
N ARG A 179 -1.88 -1.12 -12.22
CA ARG A 179 -3.13 -1.58 -12.82
C ARG A 179 -4.13 -0.44 -12.89
N GLN A 180 -4.34 0.01 -14.13
CA GLN A 180 -5.33 1.00 -14.63
C GLN A 180 -5.00 2.49 -14.52
N PHE A 181 -3.86 2.88 -13.95
CA PHE A 181 -3.38 4.28 -13.94
C PHE A 181 -2.31 4.54 -15.02
N ASN A 182 -2.66 4.35 -16.29
CA ASN A 182 -1.74 4.65 -17.40
C ASN A 182 -1.49 6.16 -17.65
N ALA A 183 -1.87 7.03 -16.71
CA ALA A 183 -2.03 8.43 -17.06
C ALA A 183 -1.86 9.42 -15.89
N ALA A 184 -1.51 8.96 -14.68
CA ALA A 184 -1.29 9.87 -13.58
C ALA A 184 0.14 10.44 -13.59
N HIS A 185 0.25 11.77 -13.59
CA HIS A 185 1.52 12.50 -13.50
C HIS A 185 1.43 13.49 -12.35
N LEU A 186 2.51 13.57 -11.57
CA LEU A 186 2.67 14.56 -10.51
C LEU A 186 3.39 15.79 -11.07
N ASP A 187 2.71 16.93 -11.12
CA ASP A 187 3.31 18.22 -11.47
C ASP A 187 3.37 19.11 -10.22
N GLY A 188 4.53 19.11 -9.55
CA GLY A 188 4.74 19.84 -8.31
C GLY A 188 3.78 19.41 -7.19
N THR A 189 2.77 20.24 -6.93
CA THR A 189 1.73 20.02 -5.89
C THR A 189 0.40 19.58 -6.46
N VAL A 190 0.32 19.27 -7.76
CA VAL A 190 -0.92 18.86 -8.44
C VAL A 190 -0.78 17.42 -8.94
N PHE A 191 -1.74 16.59 -8.58
CA PHE A 191 -1.89 15.24 -9.09
C PHE A 191 -2.90 15.25 -10.25
N HIS A 192 -2.50 14.71 -11.39
CA HIS A 192 -3.36 14.58 -12.56
C HIS A 192 -3.84 13.14 -12.65
N LYS A 193 -5.15 12.91 -12.85
CA LYS A 193 -5.72 11.58 -13.13
C LYS A 193 -6.41 11.63 -14.49
N GLN A 194 -6.17 10.64 -15.33
CA GLN A 194 -6.81 10.50 -16.64
C GLN A 194 -7.08 9.03 -16.97
N SER A 195 -8.06 8.80 -17.83
CA SER A 195 -8.43 7.48 -18.31
C SER A 195 -9.16 7.57 -19.64
N ALA A 196 -9.18 6.47 -20.38
CA ALA A 196 -10.09 6.28 -21.51
C ALA A 196 -11.55 6.04 -21.04
N ASP A 197 -11.75 5.68 -19.77
CA ASP A 197 -13.09 5.61 -19.17
C ASP A 197 -13.58 7.03 -18.79
N VAL A 198 -14.10 7.73 -19.81
CA VAL A 198 -14.60 9.09 -19.68
C VAL A 198 -15.71 9.21 -18.63
N ALA A 199 -16.61 8.23 -18.57
CA ALA A 199 -17.71 8.23 -17.62
C ALA A 199 -17.21 8.12 -16.17
N LYS A 200 -16.25 7.24 -15.92
CA LYS A 200 -15.59 7.12 -14.60
C LYS A 200 -14.90 8.42 -14.20
N MET A 201 -14.11 9.03 -15.08
CA MET A 201 -13.41 10.28 -14.76
C MET A 201 -14.39 11.42 -14.45
N ARG A 202 -15.50 11.51 -15.21
CA ARG A 202 -16.57 12.49 -14.96
C ARG A 202 -17.24 12.26 -13.60
N ALA A 203 -17.54 11.01 -13.26
CA ALA A 203 -18.17 10.66 -11.99
C ALA A 203 -17.25 10.89 -10.79
N GLU A 204 -15.98 10.49 -10.86
CA GLU A 204 -15.01 10.74 -9.79
C GLU A 204 -14.81 12.24 -9.55
N HIS A 205 -14.60 13.01 -10.62
CA HIS A 205 -14.52 14.47 -10.51
C HIS A 205 -15.81 15.06 -9.93
N GLY A 206 -16.98 14.65 -10.45
CA GLY A 206 -18.30 15.14 -10.07
C GLY A 206 -18.63 14.91 -8.59
N TYR A 207 -18.12 13.84 -7.99
CA TYR A 207 -18.44 13.45 -6.61
C TYR A 207 -18.20 14.59 -5.59
N PHE A 208 -17.06 15.27 -5.66
CA PHE A 208 -16.77 16.41 -4.77
C PHE A 208 -17.75 17.58 -4.96
N HIS A 209 -18.19 17.81 -6.19
CA HIS A 209 -19.06 18.93 -6.54
C HIS A 209 -20.51 18.69 -6.12
N VAL A 210 -20.98 17.44 -6.19
CA VAL A 210 -22.31 17.05 -5.71
C VAL A 210 -22.35 16.75 -4.21
N ALA A 211 -21.19 16.59 -3.56
CA ALA A 211 -21.12 16.34 -2.13
C ALA A 211 -21.71 17.52 -1.32
N PRO A 212 -22.52 17.23 -0.30
CA PRO A 212 -23.00 18.21 0.67
C PRO A 212 -21.88 19.06 1.28
N PRO A 213 -22.11 20.36 1.57
CA PRO A 213 -21.12 21.25 2.16
C PRO A 213 -20.42 20.68 3.40
N GLU A 214 -21.17 20.00 4.27
CA GLU A 214 -20.68 19.45 5.53
C GLU A 214 -19.71 18.29 5.29
N LEU A 215 -19.88 17.54 4.20
CA LEU A 215 -19.01 16.42 3.84
C LEU A 215 -17.71 16.86 3.17
N LYS A 216 -17.68 18.04 2.53
CA LYS A 216 -16.49 18.54 1.81
C LYS A 216 -15.25 18.64 2.70
N ARG A 217 -15.41 18.83 4.02
CA ARG A 217 -14.29 18.84 4.97
C ARG A 217 -13.55 17.50 5.08
N PHE A 218 -14.16 16.40 4.66
CA PHE A 218 -13.54 15.08 4.65
C PHE A 218 -12.97 14.70 3.29
N LEU A 219 -13.30 15.43 2.23
CA LEU A 219 -12.96 15.08 0.85
C LEU A 219 -11.79 15.93 0.35
N LEU A 220 -11.06 15.40 -0.62
CA LEU A 220 -10.08 16.19 -1.36
C LEU A 220 -10.75 16.90 -2.55
N PRO A 221 -10.58 18.23 -2.70
CA PRO A 221 -11.16 18.96 -3.83
C PRO A 221 -10.64 18.47 -5.19
N THR A 222 -11.55 18.30 -6.14
CA THR A 222 -11.23 18.03 -7.54
C THR A 222 -11.43 19.29 -8.39
N PHE A 223 -10.55 19.50 -9.37
CA PHE A 223 -10.60 20.64 -10.28
C PHE A 223 -10.02 20.29 -11.65
N GLY A 224 -10.05 21.23 -12.60
CA GLY A 224 -9.35 21.07 -13.89
C GLY A 224 -9.85 19.91 -14.76
N PHE A 225 -11.15 19.59 -14.71
CA PHE A 225 -11.72 18.53 -15.56
C PHE A 225 -11.61 18.89 -17.05
N TRP A 226 -11.24 17.90 -17.86
CA TRP A 226 -11.19 18.00 -19.31
C TRP A 226 -11.60 16.69 -19.97
N GLU A 227 -12.08 16.80 -21.20
CA GLU A 227 -12.48 15.67 -22.04
C GLU A 227 -12.04 15.96 -23.48
N LYS A 228 -11.33 15.01 -24.09
CA LYS A 228 -10.80 15.10 -25.45
C LYS A 228 -10.90 13.74 -26.12
N GLY A 229 -11.83 13.61 -27.05
CA GLY A 229 -12.04 12.35 -27.79
C GLY A 229 -12.48 11.22 -26.86
N ASP A 230 -11.69 10.14 -26.83
CA ASP A 230 -11.93 8.96 -26.00
C ASP A 230 -11.22 9.03 -24.64
N GLN A 231 -10.71 10.19 -24.24
CA GLN A 231 -10.02 10.39 -22.96
C GLN A 231 -10.61 11.55 -22.17
N ALA A 232 -10.59 11.39 -20.85
CA ALA A 232 -10.88 12.47 -19.91
C ALA A 232 -9.91 12.44 -18.74
N GLY A 233 -9.82 13.56 -18.04
CA GLY A 233 -9.01 13.67 -16.84
C GLY A 233 -9.41 14.83 -15.97
N TYR A 234 -8.86 14.85 -14.76
CA TYR A 234 -9.04 15.89 -13.77
C TYR A 234 -7.81 16.01 -12.88
N GLN A 235 -7.83 17.01 -12.01
CA GLN A 235 -6.73 17.37 -11.11
C GLN A 235 -7.20 17.38 -9.66
N MET A 236 -6.27 17.11 -8.75
CA MET A 236 -6.44 17.26 -7.31
C MET A 236 -5.12 17.72 -6.67
N GLU A 237 -5.19 18.27 -5.47
CA GLU A 237 -3.99 18.62 -4.70
C GLU A 237 -3.22 17.37 -4.29
N HIS A 238 -1.91 17.34 -4.50
CA HIS A 238 -1.06 16.27 -3.98
C HIS A 238 -0.63 16.58 -2.54
N LEU A 239 -1.35 16.01 -1.59
CA LEU A 239 -0.97 16.06 -0.18
C LEU A 239 0.18 15.08 0.06
N ALA A 240 1.28 15.56 0.64
CA ALA A 240 2.41 14.72 1.06
C ALA A 240 2.10 13.97 2.37
N ILE A 241 1.01 13.21 2.37
CA ILE A 241 0.46 12.47 3.52
C ILE A 241 0.30 11.01 3.10
N PRO A 242 0.78 10.03 3.87
CA PRO A 242 0.55 8.62 3.57
C PRO A 242 -0.91 8.25 3.77
N ASP A 243 -1.37 7.28 2.99
CA ASP A 243 -2.65 6.63 3.28
C ASP A 243 -2.60 5.83 4.58
N ALA A 244 -3.77 5.56 5.16
CA ALA A 244 -3.91 4.83 6.40
C ALA A 244 -3.53 3.37 6.22
N ALA A 245 -3.65 2.77 5.02
CA ALA A 245 -3.32 1.38 4.81
C ALA A 245 -1.81 1.16 4.92
N LEU A 246 -1.02 2.06 4.35
CA LEU A 246 0.43 2.02 4.48
C LEU A 246 0.86 2.20 5.95
N GLN A 247 0.27 3.17 6.65
CA GLN A 247 0.49 3.33 8.10
C GLN A 247 0.08 2.08 8.89
N TRP A 248 -1.01 1.43 8.48
CA TRP A 248 -1.57 0.25 9.13
C TRP A 248 -0.65 -0.95 9.02
N VAL A 249 -0.20 -1.27 7.81
CA VAL A 249 0.67 -2.43 7.55
C VAL A 249 2.09 -2.26 8.12
N HIS A 250 2.53 -1.01 8.32
CA HIS A 250 3.77 -0.70 9.02
C HIS A 250 3.62 -0.62 10.55
N HIS A 251 2.43 -0.93 11.08
CA HIS A 251 2.14 -0.86 12.53
C HIS A 251 2.45 0.52 13.14
N ALA A 252 2.23 1.59 12.35
CA ALA A 252 2.56 2.94 12.75
C ALA A 252 1.63 3.48 13.85
N PHE A 253 0.40 2.98 13.93
CA PHE A 253 -0.62 3.46 14.86
C PHE A 253 -0.39 2.98 16.29
N THR A 254 -0.45 3.92 17.23
CA THR A 254 -0.75 3.60 18.63
C THR A 254 -2.27 3.40 18.81
N PRO A 255 -2.73 2.77 19.91
CA PRO A 255 -4.16 2.68 20.21
C PRO A 255 -4.86 4.06 20.24
N ALA A 256 -4.18 5.09 20.74
CA ALA A 256 -4.72 6.45 20.78
C ALA A 256 -4.82 7.10 19.39
N ASP A 257 -3.78 6.96 18.55
CA ASP A 257 -3.79 7.48 17.18
C ASP A 257 -4.90 6.84 16.34
N PHE A 258 -5.10 5.54 16.53
CA PHE A 258 -6.13 4.78 15.83
C PHE A 258 -7.53 5.12 16.30
N ASP A 259 -7.74 5.30 17.60
CA ASP A 259 -9.02 5.78 18.13
C ASP A 259 -9.37 7.16 17.57
N ALA A 260 -8.39 8.06 17.43
CA ALA A 260 -8.57 9.35 16.79
C ALA A 260 -8.93 9.24 15.29
N LEU A 261 -8.33 8.29 14.56
CA LEU A 261 -8.71 7.99 13.19
C LEU A 261 -10.16 7.48 13.13
N LEU A 262 -10.52 6.49 13.96
CA LEU A 262 -11.88 5.95 14.02
C LEU A 262 -12.89 7.05 14.35
N ALA A 263 -12.61 7.90 15.32
CA ALA A 263 -13.49 9.03 15.65
C ALA A 263 -13.80 9.90 14.43
N GLN A 264 -12.79 10.23 13.61
CA GLN A 264 -13.00 11.00 12.37
C GLN A 264 -13.77 10.23 11.29
N MET A 265 -13.52 8.92 11.17
CA MET A 265 -14.26 8.07 10.23
C MET A 265 -15.74 7.96 10.64
N PHE A 266 -16.03 7.81 11.93
CA PHE A 266 -17.40 7.79 12.44
C PHE A 266 -18.08 9.16 12.37
N ASP A 267 -17.34 10.26 12.55
CA ASP A 267 -17.84 11.62 12.27
C ASP A 267 -18.20 11.80 10.80
N PHE A 268 -17.39 11.28 9.87
CA PHE A 268 -17.74 11.22 8.45
C PHE A 268 -19.05 10.43 8.27
N LEU A 269 -19.13 9.21 8.80
CA LEU A 269 -20.30 8.35 8.66
C LEU A 269 -21.58 9.02 9.18
N GLY A 270 -21.49 9.76 10.29
CA GLY A 270 -22.61 10.48 10.92
C GLY A 270 -22.98 11.81 10.27
N THR A 271 -22.08 12.42 9.47
CA THR A 271 -22.35 13.67 8.75
C THR A 271 -23.11 13.44 7.43
N ARG A 272 -23.15 12.21 6.93
CA ARG A 272 -23.77 11.89 5.63
C ARG A 272 -25.28 12.17 5.68
N PRO A 273 -25.84 12.96 4.74
CA PRO A 273 -27.28 13.17 4.70
C PRO A 273 -28.01 11.87 4.38
N ALA A 274 -29.18 11.73 5.00
CA ALA A 274 -30.08 10.61 4.83
C ALA A 274 -31.16 10.92 3.77
N ALA A 275 -31.52 9.91 2.98
CA ALA A 275 -32.65 9.91 2.06
C ALA A 275 -33.66 8.84 2.49
N GLN A 276 -34.72 8.62 1.70
CA GLN A 276 -35.71 7.59 2.03
C GLN A 276 -35.09 6.19 2.01
N PRO A 277 -35.51 5.25 2.88
CA PRO A 277 -35.11 3.85 2.78
C PRO A 277 -35.43 3.27 1.40
N ALA A 278 -34.50 2.52 0.82
CA ALA A 278 -34.69 1.80 -0.44
C ALA A 278 -34.13 0.37 -0.34
N PRO A 279 -34.90 -0.57 0.22
CA PRO A 279 -34.44 -1.94 0.46
C PRO A 279 -34.08 -2.68 -0.84
N ASP A 280 -34.82 -2.43 -1.93
CA ASP A 280 -34.54 -3.03 -3.24
C ASP A 280 -33.19 -2.57 -3.80
N MET A 281 -32.86 -1.29 -3.65
CA MET A 281 -31.55 -0.78 -4.03
C MET A 281 -30.44 -1.41 -3.19
N ALA A 282 -30.63 -1.51 -1.87
CA ALA A 282 -29.64 -2.15 -0.99
C ALA A 282 -29.40 -3.62 -1.39
N ARG A 283 -30.47 -4.36 -1.70
CA ARG A 283 -30.38 -5.73 -2.22
C ARG A 283 -29.61 -5.78 -3.54
N ALA A 284 -29.91 -4.90 -4.49
CA ALA A 284 -29.22 -4.86 -5.77
C ALA A 284 -27.72 -4.54 -5.62
N GLN A 285 -27.38 -3.56 -4.78
CA GLN A 285 -26.01 -3.10 -4.56
C GLN A 285 -25.12 -4.13 -3.84
N ILE A 286 -25.71 -4.97 -2.99
CA ILE A 286 -24.99 -5.89 -2.09
C ILE A 286 -25.14 -7.34 -2.57
N LEU A 287 -26.35 -7.87 -2.59
CA LEU A 287 -26.62 -9.29 -2.88
C LEU A 287 -26.57 -9.60 -4.37
N ASP A 288 -27.33 -8.88 -5.20
CA ASP A 288 -27.41 -9.22 -6.62
C ASP A 288 -26.06 -9.01 -7.30
N LYS A 289 -25.37 -7.90 -6.96
CA LYS A 289 -23.99 -7.64 -7.36
C LYS A 289 -23.03 -8.76 -6.97
N LEU A 290 -23.13 -9.28 -5.75
CA LEU A 290 -22.31 -10.40 -5.28
C LEU A 290 -22.57 -11.66 -6.12
N THR A 291 -23.84 -12.04 -6.28
CA THR A 291 -24.23 -13.24 -7.01
C THR A 291 -23.75 -13.20 -8.46
N THR A 292 -24.05 -12.13 -9.19
CA THR A 292 -23.62 -11.96 -10.59
C THR A 292 -22.11 -12.01 -10.74
N ARG A 293 -21.37 -11.39 -9.81
CA ARG A 293 -19.90 -11.40 -9.84
C ARG A 293 -19.31 -12.78 -9.55
N MET A 294 -19.89 -13.52 -8.61
CA MET A 294 -19.43 -14.87 -8.27
C MET A 294 -19.73 -15.87 -9.39
N GLU A 295 -20.92 -15.81 -10.00
CA GLU A 295 -21.27 -16.62 -11.16
C GLU A 295 -20.28 -16.41 -12.29
N ARG A 296 -19.96 -15.15 -12.61
CA ARG A 296 -18.92 -14.81 -13.58
C ARG A 296 -17.53 -15.31 -13.15
N PHE A 297 -17.21 -15.28 -11.87
CA PHE A 297 -15.90 -15.71 -11.38
C PHE A 297 -15.65 -17.19 -11.66
N LEU A 298 -16.65 -18.02 -11.36
CA LEU A 298 -16.56 -19.47 -11.45
C LEU A 298 -16.43 -19.96 -12.91
N THR A 299 -16.71 -19.11 -13.90
CA THR A 299 -16.44 -19.43 -15.32
C THR A 299 -15.00 -19.12 -15.74
N LEU A 300 -14.25 -18.35 -14.96
CA LEU A 300 -12.87 -17.99 -15.26
C LEU A 300 -11.89 -19.09 -14.79
N PRO A 301 -10.76 -19.31 -15.48
CA PRO A 301 -9.76 -20.31 -15.08
C PRO A 301 -9.24 -20.12 -13.65
N GLN A 302 -9.05 -18.88 -13.21
CA GLN A 302 -8.59 -18.55 -11.87
C GLN A 302 -9.65 -18.87 -10.81
N GLY A 303 -10.93 -18.62 -11.13
CA GLY A 303 -12.04 -18.97 -10.23
C GLY A 303 -12.20 -20.48 -10.10
N GLN A 304 -12.08 -21.23 -11.19
CA GLN A 304 -12.11 -22.69 -11.18
C GLN A 304 -10.94 -23.28 -10.37
N SER A 305 -9.75 -22.73 -10.54
CA SER A 305 -8.54 -23.16 -9.82
C SER A 305 -8.67 -22.91 -8.32
N LEU A 306 -9.12 -21.71 -7.93
CA LEU A 306 -9.38 -21.39 -6.51
C LEU A 306 -10.46 -22.30 -5.93
N ASN A 307 -11.55 -22.51 -6.67
CA ASN A 307 -12.65 -23.35 -6.21
C ASN A 307 -12.19 -24.79 -5.95
N ALA A 308 -11.39 -25.37 -6.84
CA ALA A 308 -10.84 -26.70 -6.67
C ALA A 308 -9.92 -26.81 -5.44
N LEU A 309 -9.09 -25.80 -5.20
CA LEU A 309 -8.23 -25.73 -4.02
C LEU A 309 -9.06 -25.68 -2.72
N LEU A 310 -10.10 -24.86 -2.68
CA LEU A 310 -11.01 -24.74 -1.53
C LEU A 310 -11.87 -25.99 -1.34
N ALA A 311 -12.28 -26.68 -2.41
CA ALA A 311 -12.97 -27.96 -2.30
C ALA A 311 -12.10 -29.03 -1.63
N ALA A 312 -10.80 -29.05 -1.93
CA ALA A 312 -9.87 -30.02 -1.35
C ALA A 312 -9.49 -29.69 0.10
N SER A 313 -9.13 -28.43 0.37
CA SER A 313 -8.49 -28.03 1.64
C SER A 313 -9.11 -26.79 2.28
N GLY A 314 -10.17 -26.21 1.73
CA GLY A 314 -10.86 -25.07 2.32
C GLY A 314 -11.54 -25.45 3.64
N PRO A 315 -11.46 -24.59 4.68
CA PRO A 315 -12.09 -24.87 5.97
C PRO A 315 -13.62 -24.81 5.88
N GLN A 316 -14.16 -24.01 4.95
CA GLN A 316 -15.60 -23.77 4.78
C GLN A 316 -16.18 -24.38 3.49
N GLY A 317 -15.45 -25.31 2.87
CA GLY A 317 -15.82 -25.90 1.58
C GLY A 317 -15.45 -25.03 0.38
N ASP A 318 -16.07 -25.33 -0.76
CA ASP A 318 -15.86 -24.62 -2.01
C ASP A 318 -16.67 -23.30 -2.09
N LEU A 319 -16.44 -22.49 -3.13
CA LEU A 319 -17.11 -21.18 -3.26
C LEU A 319 -18.63 -21.29 -3.40
N PRO A 320 -19.21 -22.23 -4.19
CA PRO A 320 -20.66 -22.48 -4.18
C PRO A 320 -21.24 -22.79 -2.79
N GLN A 321 -20.57 -23.64 -2.00
CA GLN A 321 -21.01 -23.96 -0.63
C GLN A 321 -20.94 -22.73 0.29
N MET A 322 -19.84 -21.97 0.20
CA MET A 322 -19.70 -20.71 0.94
C MET A 322 -20.81 -19.72 0.55
N MET A 323 -21.13 -19.59 -0.74
CA MET A 323 -22.21 -18.73 -1.23
C MET A 323 -23.59 -19.13 -0.73
N ALA A 324 -23.88 -20.44 -0.72
CA ALA A 324 -25.16 -20.96 -0.22
C ALA A 324 -25.40 -20.61 1.26
N ARG A 325 -24.33 -20.48 2.05
CA ARG A 325 -24.37 -20.04 3.46
C ARG A 325 -24.35 -18.51 3.60
N ALA A 326 -23.53 -17.82 2.80
CA ALA A 326 -23.38 -16.37 2.83
C ALA A 326 -24.67 -15.63 2.47
N VAL A 327 -25.35 -16.05 1.40
CA VAL A 327 -26.53 -15.34 0.87
C VAL A 327 -27.66 -15.22 1.92
N PRO A 328 -28.05 -16.28 2.64
CA PRO A 328 -29.03 -16.18 3.73
C PRO A 328 -28.59 -15.26 4.89
N LEU A 329 -27.31 -15.29 5.28
CA LEU A 329 -26.77 -14.44 6.34
C LEU A 329 -26.85 -12.95 5.96
N ILE A 330 -26.40 -12.62 4.75
CA ILE A 330 -26.46 -11.26 4.20
C ILE A 330 -27.92 -10.82 4.03
N GLY A 331 -28.79 -11.70 3.53
CA GLY A 331 -30.22 -11.42 3.37
C GLY A 331 -30.91 -11.08 4.68
N ARG A 332 -30.60 -11.80 5.77
CA ARG A 332 -31.11 -11.48 7.11
C ARG A 332 -30.61 -10.12 7.59
N ALA A 333 -29.34 -9.79 7.35
CA ALA A 333 -28.80 -8.49 7.72
C ALA A 333 -29.52 -7.33 7.00
N LEU A 334 -29.73 -7.47 5.69
CA LEU A 334 -30.50 -6.50 4.90
C LEU A 334 -31.96 -6.40 5.36
N GLN A 335 -32.58 -7.51 5.75
CA GLN A 335 -33.94 -7.50 6.29
C GLN A 335 -34.03 -6.78 7.64
N ARG A 336 -33.07 -7.02 8.55
CA ARG A 336 -33.01 -6.32 9.85
C ARG A 336 -32.81 -4.81 9.67
N THR A 337 -32.08 -4.42 8.63
CA THR A 337 -31.69 -3.02 8.37
C THR A 337 -32.52 -2.33 7.28
N GLN A 338 -33.58 -2.97 6.77
CA GLN A 338 -34.40 -2.45 5.67
C GLN A 338 -35.08 -1.09 5.94
N HIS A 339 -35.23 -0.75 7.23
CA HIS A 339 -35.84 0.50 7.68
C HIS A 339 -34.84 1.67 7.72
N LEU A 340 -33.54 1.40 7.61
CA LEU A 340 -32.53 2.43 7.64
C LEU A 340 -32.57 3.27 6.36
N PRO A 341 -32.37 4.60 6.46
CA PRO A 341 -32.33 5.46 5.29
C PRO A 341 -31.11 5.15 4.41
N GLN A 342 -31.22 5.41 3.12
CA GLN A 342 -30.04 5.52 2.27
C GLN A 342 -29.22 6.73 2.68
N VAL A 343 -27.92 6.71 2.46
CA VAL A 343 -27.02 7.82 2.80
C VAL A 343 -26.06 8.11 1.66
N PHE A 344 -25.64 9.38 1.57
CA PHE A 344 -24.60 9.79 0.63
C PHE A 344 -23.28 9.10 0.99
N SER A 345 -22.83 8.17 0.16
CA SER A 345 -21.77 7.22 0.48
C SER A 345 -20.49 7.48 -0.32
N HIS A 346 -19.33 7.28 0.33
CA HIS A 346 -18.05 7.25 -0.38
C HIS A 346 -17.96 6.04 -1.31
N GLY A 347 -18.55 4.92 -0.89
CA GLY A 347 -18.57 3.65 -1.62
C GLY A 347 -17.29 2.83 -1.47
N ASP A 348 -16.17 3.45 -1.11
CA ASP A 348 -14.90 2.73 -0.88
C ASP A 348 -13.97 3.35 0.18
N PRO A 349 -14.41 3.67 1.41
CA PRO A 349 -13.55 4.23 2.46
C PRO A 349 -12.69 3.16 3.14
N CYS A 350 -12.03 2.30 2.34
CA CYS A 350 -10.96 1.42 2.82
C CYS A 350 -9.73 2.25 3.19
N PHE A 351 -8.85 1.75 4.05
CA PHE A 351 -7.69 2.52 4.53
C PHE A 351 -6.75 3.03 3.42
N SER A 352 -6.67 2.35 2.28
CA SER A 352 -5.90 2.83 1.11
C SER A 352 -6.44 4.13 0.51
N ASN A 353 -7.69 4.46 0.79
CA ASN A 353 -8.39 5.65 0.31
C ASN A 353 -8.56 6.70 1.42
N VAL A 354 -7.84 6.56 2.53
CA VAL A 354 -7.86 7.49 3.67
C VAL A 354 -6.48 8.07 3.87
N LEU A 355 -6.24 9.30 3.42
CA LEU A 355 -5.03 10.05 3.79
C LEU A 355 -5.15 10.50 5.24
N TYR A 356 -4.14 10.20 6.07
CA TYR A 356 -4.18 10.54 7.48
C TYR A 356 -2.82 11.03 8.01
N ASP A 357 -2.78 12.25 8.55
CA ASP A 357 -1.61 12.76 9.28
C ASP A 357 -1.88 12.75 10.78
N ARG A 358 -1.28 11.79 11.49
CA ARG A 358 -1.42 11.60 12.95
C ARG A 358 -0.99 12.80 13.77
N ARG A 359 -0.07 13.63 13.27
CA ARG A 359 0.49 14.76 14.03
C ARG A 359 -0.50 15.91 14.20
N ILE A 360 -1.33 16.11 13.18
CA ILE A 360 -2.29 17.22 13.12
C ILE A 360 -3.74 16.73 13.06
N GLY A 361 -3.97 15.42 13.04
CA GLY A 361 -5.30 14.82 12.92
C GLY A 361 -5.98 15.15 11.59
N LEU A 362 -5.23 15.35 10.50
CA LEU A 362 -5.82 15.65 9.20
C LEU A 362 -6.25 14.34 8.50
N MET A 363 -7.55 14.15 8.29
CA MET A 363 -8.10 13.06 7.48
C MET A 363 -8.69 13.58 6.17
N ARG A 364 -8.34 12.94 5.05
CA ARG A 364 -8.96 13.18 3.72
C ARG A 364 -9.26 11.84 3.04
N LEU A 365 -10.49 11.70 2.56
CA LEU A 365 -10.93 10.61 1.69
C LEU A 365 -10.63 10.98 0.25
N ILE A 366 -10.11 9.99 -0.48
CA ILE A 366 -9.78 10.07 -1.90
C ILE A 366 -10.40 8.90 -2.66
N ASP A 367 -10.45 8.98 -3.98
CA ASP A 367 -10.96 7.90 -4.85
C ASP A 367 -12.36 7.37 -4.44
N PRO A 368 -13.39 8.25 -4.41
CA PRO A 368 -14.76 7.80 -4.22
C PRO A 368 -15.23 6.95 -5.40
N ARG A 369 -16.31 6.20 -5.22
CA ARG A 369 -16.96 5.43 -6.30
C ARG A 369 -17.37 6.30 -7.51
N GLY A 370 -17.53 7.60 -7.29
CA GLY A 370 -17.92 8.59 -8.29
C GLY A 370 -19.44 8.83 -8.33
N ALA A 371 -19.84 10.06 -8.61
CA ALA A 371 -21.23 10.49 -8.74
C ALA A 371 -21.32 11.73 -9.64
N VAL A 372 -22.34 11.80 -10.51
CA VAL A 372 -22.62 13.01 -11.32
C VAL A 372 -23.84 13.77 -10.82
N ALA A 373 -24.72 13.09 -10.07
CA ALA A 373 -25.81 13.64 -9.30
C ALA A 373 -25.77 13.12 -7.85
N PHE A 374 -26.46 13.80 -6.94
CA PHE A 374 -26.52 13.40 -5.53
C PHE A 374 -27.02 11.96 -5.34
N ASP A 375 -28.07 11.59 -6.08
CA ASP A 375 -28.69 10.26 -5.97
C ASP A 375 -27.77 9.12 -6.42
N ASP A 376 -26.78 9.40 -7.28
CA ASP A 376 -25.79 8.39 -7.72
C ASP A 376 -24.88 7.92 -6.58
N ALA A 377 -24.70 8.78 -5.56
CA ALA A 377 -23.88 8.49 -4.38
C ALA A 377 -24.67 7.79 -3.27
N LEU A 378 -25.98 7.64 -3.38
CA LEU A 378 -26.79 7.01 -2.33
C LEU A 378 -26.54 5.51 -2.25
N MET A 379 -26.21 5.03 -1.04
CA MET A 379 -26.02 3.61 -0.77
C MET A 379 -26.61 3.22 0.60
N HIS A 380 -26.65 1.92 0.85
CA HIS A 380 -26.99 1.38 2.16
C HIS A 380 -26.02 1.90 3.24
N PRO A 381 -26.48 2.34 4.42
CA PRO A 381 -25.65 3.06 5.40
C PRO A 381 -24.50 2.23 5.98
N LEU A 382 -24.70 0.91 6.06
CA LEU A 382 -23.67 -0.03 6.49
C LEU A 382 -22.62 -0.34 5.41
N TYR A 383 -22.78 0.11 4.16
CA TYR A 383 -21.84 -0.23 3.08
C TYR A 383 -20.45 0.37 3.33
N ASP A 384 -20.37 1.67 3.60
CA ASP A 384 -19.11 2.34 3.97
C ASP A 384 -18.57 1.79 5.30
N LEU A 385 -19.44 1.53 6.28
CA LEU A 385 -19.00 0.97 7.57
C LEU A 385 -18.39 -0.43 7.40
N ALA A 386 -18.96 -1.26 6.52
CA ALA A 386 -18.40 -2.56 6.15
C ALA A 386 -17.08 -2.43 5.38
N LYS A 387 -16.90 -1.37 4.57
CA LYS A 387 -15.63 -1.04 3.91
C LYS A 387 -14.53 -0.64 4.90
N ILE A 388 -14.89 0.02 6.00
CA ILE A 388 -13.96 0.31 7.09
C ILE A 388 -13.63 -0.98 7.85
N SER A 389 -14.66 -1.78 8.17
CA SER A 389 -14.51 -3.11 8.78
C SER A 389 -13.60 -4.03 7.96
N HIS A 390 -13.66 -3.92 6.63
CA HIS A 390 -12.81 -4.63 5.67
C HIS A 390 -11.31 -4.47 5.99
N SER A 391 -10.89 -3.24 6.27
CA SER A 391 -9.53 -2.90 6.68
C SER A 391 -9.23 -3.34 8.12
N VAL A 392 -10.13 -3.02 9.06
CA VAL A 392 -9.88 -3.22 10.50
C VAL A 392 -10.00 -4.67 10.95
N LEU A 393 -11.15 -5.29 10.69
CA LEU A 393 -11.49 -6.64 11.13
C LEU A 393 -11.18 -7.70 10.07
N GLY A 394 -11.31 -7.35 8.80
CA GLY A 394 -11.01 -8.23 7.67
C GLY A 394 -9.51 -8.36 7.35
N GLY A 395 -8.68 -7.40 7.78
CA GLY A 395 -7.25 -7.40 7.44
C GLY A 395 -7.00 -7.21 5.94
N TYR A 396 -7.93 -6.58 5.21
CA TYR A 396 -7.86 -6.38 3.76
C TYR A 396 -6.51 -5.79 3.31
N ASP A 397 -6.03 -4.77 4.02
CA ASP A 397 -4.81 -4.04 3.62
C ASP A 397 -3.57 -4.92 3.70
N PHE A 398 -3.51 -5.88 4.64
CA PHE A 398 -2.40 -6.84 4.72
C PHE A 398 -2.40 -7.77 3.51
N VAL A 399 -3.55 -8.36 3.15
CA VAL A 399 -3.66 -9.22 1.96
C VAL A 399 -3.38 -8.44 0.68
N ASN A 400 -3.92 -7.22 0.58
CA ASN A 400 -3.70 -6.39 -0.61
C ASN A 400 -2.22 -6.03 -0.79
N ASN A 401 -1.48 -5.89 0.31
CA ASN A 401 -0.05 -5.65 0.33
C ASN A 401 0.82 -6.93 0.33
N GLY A 402 0.23 -8.12 0.17
CA GLY A 402 0.97 -9.39 0.14
C GLY A 402 1.58 -9.81 1.48
N LEU A 403 1.12 -9.21 2.58
CA LEU A 403 1.55 -9.48 3.95
C LEU A 403 0.66 -10.55 4.60
N HIS A 404 0.39 -11.62 3.86
CA HIS A 404 -0.39 -12.75 4.32
C HIS A 404 0.28 -14.05 3.90
N ARG A 405 0.15 -15.07 4.75
CA ARG A 405 0.61 -16.42 4.43
C ARG A 405 -0.54 -17.39 4.60
N ALA A 406 -0.78 -18.21 3.58
CA ALA A 406 -1.65 -19.37 3.69
C ALA A 406 -0.81 -20.61 4.04
N CYS A 407 -1.26 -21.39 5.02
CA CYS A 407 -0.61 -22.64 5.40
C CYS A 407 -1.66 -23.74 5.63
N LEU A 408 -1.23 -25.00 5.57
CA LEU A 408 -2.05 -26.14 5.96
C LEU A 408 -1.88 -26.40 7.46
N ASP A 409 -2.98 -26.67 8.15
CA ASP A 409 -2.95 -27.17 9.52
C ASP A 409 -2.79 -28.70 9.57
N ARG A 410 -2.94 -29.27 10.77
CA ARG A 410 -2.78 -30.72 11.01
C ARG A 410 -3.86 -31.56 10.33
N ASP A 411 -5.02 -30.97 10.05
CA ASP A 411 -6.16 -31.60 9.39
C ASP A 411 -6.15 -31.36 7.87
N LEU A 412 -5.03 -30.86 7.34
CA LEU A 412 -4.83 -30.49 5.93
C LEU A 412 -5.85 -29.44 5.46
N LYS A 413 -6.26 -28.56 6.37
CA LYS A 413 -7.10 -27.40 6.05
C LYS A 413 -6.26 -26.14 5.92
N LEU A 414 -6.63 -25.32 4.94
CA LEU A 414 -6.00 -24.04 4.67
C LEU A 414 -6.41 -23.04 5.75
N ARG A 415 -5.44 -22.32 6.29
CA ARG A 415 -5.64 -21.21 7.21
C ARG A 415 -4.74 -20.04 6.85
N LEU A 416 -5.15 -18.84 7.23
CA LEU A 416 -4.28 -17.68 7.22
C LEU A 416 -3.43 -17.65 8.48
N ASP A 417 -2.17 -17.32 8.29
CA ASP A 417 -1.19 -17.16 9.34
C ASP A 417 -0.87 -15.67 9.51
N TRP A 418 -1.34 -15.12 10.63
CA TRP A 418 -1.12 -13.73 11.04
C TRP A 418 0.00 -13.60 12.09
N THR A 419 0.72 -14.69 12.42
CA THR A 419 1.66 -14.71 13.54
C THR A 419 2.82 -13.74 13.39
N THR A 420 3.23 -13.44 12.16
CA THR A 420 4.35 -12.54 11.87
C THR A 420 3.91 -11.14 11.50
N GLN A 421 2.75 -11.00 10.84
CA GLN A 421 2.23 -9.76 10.27
C GLN A 421 0.70 -9.89 10.21
N GLY A 422 -0.04 -8.96 10.81
CA GLY A 422 -1.50 -8.99 10.84
C GLY A 422 -2.11 -7.82 11.62
N PRO A 423 -3.42 -7.60 11.51
CA PRO A 423 -4.08 -6.50 12.23
C PRO A 423 -3.93 -6.69 13.76
N PRO A 424 -3.56 -5.64 14.51
CA PRO A 424 -3.46 -5.73 15.96
C PRO A 424 -4.80 -6.04 16.65
N ASP A 425 -4.79 -6.92 17.66
CA ASP A 425 -6.01 -7.34 18.37
C ASP A 425 -6.79 -6.18 19.00
N TRP A 426 -6.08 -5.16 19.51
CA TRP A 426 -6.69 -3.98 20.13
C TRP A 426 -7.54 -3.16 19.15
N ALA A 427 -7.24 -3.23 17.85
CA ALA A 427 -7.92 -2.47 16.82
C ALA A 427 -9.35 -2.92 16.61
N GLY A 428 -9.55 -4.24 16.62
CA GLY A 428 -10.88 -4.82 16.47
C GLY A 428 -11.79 -4.49 17.65
N SER A 429 -11.22 -4.42 18.85
CA SER A 429 -11.95 -4.01 20.06
C SER A 429 -12.35 -2.53 19.99
N ALA A 430 -11.43 -1.65 19.58
CA ALA A 430 -11.72 -0.23 19.40
C ALA A 430 -12.83 0.00 18.35
N PHE A 431 -12.74 -0.65 17.19
CA PHE A 431 -13.75 -0.51 16.14
C PHE A 431 -15.14 -0.99 16.59
N ARG A 432 -15.22 -2.14 17.27
CA ARG A 432 -16.47 -2.64 17.84
C ARG A 432 -17.09 -1.65 18.82
N ALA A 433 -16.30 -1.02 19.68
CA ALA A 433 -16.79 -0.02 20.61
C ALA A 433 -17.40 1.22 19.90
N HIS A 434 -16.81 1.66 18.78
CA HIS A 434 -17.40 2.74 17.97
C HIS A 434 -18.69 2.31 17.24
N VAL A 435 -18.73 1.07 16.71
CA VAL A 435 -19.94 0.49 16.10
C VAL A 435 -21.09 0.43 17.10
N ASP A 436 -20.82 -0.07 18.32
CA ASP A 436 -21.80 -0.17 19.40
C ASP A 436 -22.29 1.23 19.82
N LYS A 437 -21.40 2.22 19.90
CA LYS A 437 -21.73 3.61 20.27
C LYS A 437 -22.71 4.27 19.30
N VAL A 438 -22.66 3.94 18.01
CA VAL A 438 -23.60 4.45 17.01
C VAL A 438 -24.84 3.57 16.82
N GLY A 439 -24.96 2.49 17.61
CA GLY A 439 -26.16 1.65 17.68
C GLY A 439 -26.33 0.64 16.54
N TYR A 440 -25.26 0.28 15.83
CA TYR A 440 -25.31 -0.77 14.81
C TYR A 440 -24.91 -2.14 15.38
N ASP A 441 -25.54 -3.21 14.90
CA ASP A 441 -25.13 -4.58 15.22
C ASP A 441 -23.88 -4.94 14.39
N ILE A 442 -22.79 -5.26 15.06
CA ILE A 442 -21.55 -5.69 14.41
C ILE A 442 -21.76 -6.89 13.49
N LYS A 443 -22.71 -7.79 13.78
CA LYS A 443 -23.02 -8.94 12.92
C LYS A 443 -23.61 -8.50 11.57
N ASP A 444 -24.41 -7.43 11.54
CA ASP A 444 -24.94 -6.88 10.27
C ASP A 444 -23.81 -6.24 9.44
N VAL A 445 -22.89 -5.53 10.09
CA VAL A 445 -21.70 -4.97 9.44
C VAL A 445 -20.83 -6.08 8.84
N ARG A 446 -20.55 -7.13 9.61
CA ARG A 446 -19.75 -8.29 9.19
C ARG A 446 -20.42 -9.08 8.07
N ALA A 447 -21.74 -9.20 8.06
CA ALA A 447 -22.47 -9.82 6.95
C ALA A 447 -22.30 -9.01 5.66
N ILE A 448 -22.42 -7.68 5.71
CA ILE A 448 -22.18 -6.85 4.52
C ILE A 448 -20.70 -6.91 4.10
N GLU A 449 -19.75 -6.96 5.03
CA GLU A 449 -18.33 -7.15 4.73
C GLU A 449 -18.05 -8.49 4.04
N LEU A 450 -18.70 -9.58 4.47
CA LEU A 450 -18.62 -10.88 3.80
C LEU A 450 -19.00 -10.76 2.31
N SER A 451 -20.02 -9.97 1.99
CA SER A 451 -20.39 -9.70 0.59
C SER A 451 -19.28 -8.98 -0.18
N LEU A 452 -18.50 -8.10 0.48
CA LEU A 452 -17.41 -7.36 -0.15
C LEU A 452 -16.26 -8.31 -0.52
N PHE A 453 -15.79 -9.15 0.42
CA PHE A 453 -14.70 -10.11 0.15
C PHE A 453 -15.05 -11.12 -0.95
N LEU A 454 -16.28 -11.65 -0.96
CA LEU A 454 -16.69 -12.59 -1.99
C LEU A 454 -16.89 -11.90 -3.35
N SER A 455 -17.48 -10.70 -3.37
CA SER A 455 -17.76 -9.98 -4.62
C SER A 455 -16.54 -9.34 -5.26
N MET A 456 -15.40 -9.28 -4.58
CA MET A 456 -14.16 -8.71 -5.12
C MET A 456 -13.21 -9.73 -5.72
N LEU A 457 -13.39 -11.04 -5.50
CA LEU A 457 -12.55 -12.08 -6.10
C LEU A 457 -12.37 -11.90 -7.63
N PRO A 458 -13.41 -11.61 -8.43
CA PRO A 458 -13.23 -11.40 -9.87
C PRO A 458 -12.36 -10.21 -10.24
N LEU A 459 -12.20 -9.23 -9.35
CA LEU A 459 -11.43 -8.01 -9.59
C LEU A 459 -9.93 -8.22 -9.36
N HIS A 460 -9.55 -9.33 -8.74
CA HIS A 460 -8.16 -9.68 -8.41
C HIS A 460 -7.69 -10.93 -9.15
N SER A 461 -8.29 -11.25 -10.30
CA SER A 461 -7.98 -12.45 -11.10
C SER A 461 -6.50 -12.60 -11.43
N ASP A 462 -5.78 -11.50 -11.67
CA ASP A 462 -4.36 -11.55 -12.03
C ASP A 462 -3.42 -11.44 -10.83
N HIS A 463 -3.93 -11.71 -9.62
CA HIS A 463 -3.17 -11.91 -8.37
C HIS A 463 -3.70 -13.13 -7.59
N PRO A 464 -3.35 -14.37 -8.01
CA PRO A 464 -3.88 -15.59 -7.41
C PRO A 464 -3.65 -15.73 -5.89
N ASP A 465 -2.55 -15.17 -5.39
CA ASP A 465 -2.21 -15.10 -3.98
C ASP A 465 -3.25 -14.31 -3.15
N LYS A 466 -3.76 -13.19 -3.70
CA LYS A 466 -4.80 -12.38 -3.06
C LYS A 466 -6.14 -13.11 -3.01
N LEU A 467 -6.48 -13.85 -4.08
CA LEU A 467 -7.73 -14.59 -4.18
C LEU A 467 -7.90 -15.61 -3.04
N LEU A 468 -6.85 -16.38 -2.77
CA LEU A 468 -6.87 -17.35 -1.66
C LEU A 468 -7.02 -16.63 -0.32
N GLY A 469 -6.28 -15.53 -0.11
CA GLY A 469 -6.38 -14.73 1.11
C GLY A 469 -7.80 -14.23 1.36
N PHE A 470 -8.43 -13.60 0.37
CA PHE A 470 -9.79 -13.09 0.49
C PHE A 470 -10.83 -14.18 0.71
N ALA A 471 -10.69 -15.34 0.04
CA ALA A 471 -11.60 -16.46 0.25
C ALA A 471 -11.48 -17.04 1.67
N LEU A 472 -10.26 -17.17 2.21
CA LEU A 472 -10.05 -17.63 3.58
C LEU A 472 -10.57 -16.63 4.61
N ILE A 473 -10.42 -15.32 4.38
CA ILE A 473 -11.04 -14.30 5.23
C ILE A 473 -12.56 -14.44 5.19
N ALA A 474 -13.17 -14.51 4.01
CA ALA A 474 -14.62 -14.72 3.87
C ALA A 474 -15.09 -15.99 4.61
N GLY A 475 -14.32 -17.07 4.56
CA GLY A 475 -14.57 -18.29 5.33
C GLY A 475 -14.57 -18.06 6.85
N ARG A 476 -13.63 -17.27 7.37
CA ARG A 476 -13.61 -16.88 8.79
C ARG A 476 -14.83 -16.03 9.16
N ILE A 477 -15.22 -15.07 8.31
CA ILE A 477 -16.42 -14.24 8.57
C ILE A 477 -17.68 -15.12 8.60
N LEU A 478 -17.77 -16.11 7.70
CA LEU A 478 -18.87 -17.08 7.70
C LEU A 478 -18.97 -17.82 9.03
N GLU A 479 -17.85 -18.34 9.52
CA GLU A 479 -17.79 -19.05 10.81
C GLU A 479 -18.16 -18.14 11.99
N ASP A 480 -17.70 -16.89 12.00
CA ASP A 480 -18.03 -15.91 13.05
C ASP A 480 -19.53 -15.53 13.10
N LEU A 481 -20.25 -15.70 11.99
CA LEU A 481 -21.66 -15.29 11.83
C LEU A 481 -22.67 -16.42 12.07
N GLU A 482 -22.24 -17.67 12.05
CA GLU A 482 -23.03 -18.86 12.38
C GLU A 482 -23.04 -19.11 13.89
#